data_AF-A0A177IN05-F1
#
_entry.id   AF-A0A177IN05-F1
#
_cell.length_a   1.000
_cell.length_b   1.000
_cell.length_c   1.000
_cell.angle_alpha   90.00
_cell.angle_beta   90.00
_cell.angle_gamma   90.00
#
_symmetry.space_group_name_H-M   'P 1'
#
loop_
_entity.id
_entity.type
_entity.pdbx_description
1 polymer ?
#
loop_
_entity_poly.entity_id
_entity_poly.type
_entity_poly.pdbx_seq_one_letter_code
_entity_poly.pdbx_strand_id
1 'polypeptide(L)'
;MTMTEQRLSRQGKFAWPIPEIVTIFIAAVSFVLFPEDEYFEINTFSGMILASAVISLPIGIPLLFAKVGFFWFDFAYVAAGVLAYRYILGLPDGAYIGEGLILLGGIACVISGCSHTLRRILASRFDKRRRSK
;
A
#
# COMPACT_ATOMS: atom_id res chain seq x y z
N MET A 1 -10.86 -27.82 -15.89
CA MET A 1 -10.10 -26.63 -15.44
C MET A 1 -8.63 -26.88 -15.67
N THR A 2 -8.00 -26.10 -16.53
CA THR A 2 -6.56 -26.22 -16.80
C THR A 2 -5.73 -25.67 -15.64
N MET A 3 -4.47 -26.11 -15.49
CA MET A 3 -3.53 -25.59 -14.47
C MET A 3 -3.42 -24.06 -14.51
N THR A 4 -3.56 -23.48 -15.71
CA THR A 4 -3.51 -22.04 -15.96
C THR A 4 -4.76 -21.33 -15.41
N GLU A 5 -5.95 -21.87 -15.62
CA GLU A 5 -7.21 -21.34 -15.07
C GLU A 5 -7.27 -21.42 -13.54
N GLN A 6 -6.74 -22.49 -12.95
CA GLN A 6 -6.62 -22.59 -11.49
C GLN A 6 -5.63 -21.55 -10.92
N ARG A 7 -4.52 -21.28 -11.62
CA ARG A 7 -3.56 -20.24 -11.23
C ARG A 7 -4.15 -18.84 -11.36
N LEU A 8 -4.84 -18.54 -12.46
CA LEU A 8 -5.52 -17.26 -12.69
C LEU A 8 -6.68 -17.04 -11.71
N SER A 9 -7.48 -18.06 -11.42
CA SER A 9 -8.53 -18.00 -10.38
C SER A 9 -7.95 -17.77 -8.98
N ARG A 10 -6.81 -18.41 -8.67
CA ARG A 10 -6.09 -18.18 -7.41
C ARG A 10 -5.49 -16.77 -7.33
N GLN A 11 -4.86 -16.28 -8.41
CA GLN A 11 -4.36 -14.92 -8.48
C GLN A 11 -5.50 -13.91 -8.40
N GLY A 12 -6.63 -14.15 -9.05
CA GLY A 12 -7.82 -13.28 -9.01
C GLY A 12 -8.44 -13.13 -7.62
N LYS A 13 -8.45 -14.19 -6.80
CA LYS A 13 -8.89 -14.11 -5.39
C LYS A 13 -7.94 -13.27 -4.52
N PHE A 14 -6.64 -13.29 -4.80
CA PHE A 14 -5.64 -12.49 -4.09
C PHE A 14 -5.32 -11.17 -4.78
N ALA A 15 -5.89 -10.87 -5.95
CA ALA A 15 -5.71 -9.61 -6.66
C ALA A 15 -6.57 -8.49 -6.06
N TRP A 16 -7.57 -8.82 -5.26
CA TRP A 16 -8.39 -7.83 -4.59
C TRP A 16 -7.54 -6.96 -3.66
N PRO A 17 -7.61 -5.62 -3.79
CA PRO A 17 -6.84 -4.68 -2.98
C PRO A 17 -7.48 -4.51 -1.60
N ILE A 18 -7.71 -5.63 -0.89
CA ILE A 18 -8.36 -5.65 0.42
C ILE A 18 -7.58 -4.79 1.42
N PRO A 19 -6.25 -4.90 1.54
CA PRO A 19 -5.50 -4.07 2.48
C PRO A 19 -5.62 -2.58 2.16
N GLU A 20 -5.56 -2.19 0.88
CA GLU A 20 -5.72 -0.80 0.47
C GLU A 20 -7.13 -0.27 0.78
N ILE A 21 -8.17 -1.06 0.52
CA ILE A 21 -9.56 -0.70 0.87
C ILE A 21 -9.72 -0.55 2.39
N VAL A 22 -9.12 -1.44 3.17
CA VAL A 22 -9.13 -1.35 4.64
C VAL A 22 -8.39 -0.09 5.12
N THR A 23 -7.24 0.23 4.53
CA THR A 23 -6.50 1.46 4.85
C THR A 23 -7.30 2.71 4.49
N ILE A 24 -7.96 2.73 3.32
CA ILE A 24 -8.86 3.82 2.92
C ILE A 24 -10.02 3.96 3.90
N PHE A 25 -10.65 2.85 4.29
CA PHE A 25 -11.77 2.87 5.21
C PHE A 25 -11.36 3.37 6.61
N ILE A 26 -10.24 2.89 7.15
CA ILE A 26 -9.73 3.34 8.45
C ILE A 26 -9.40 4.84 8.39
N ALA A 27 -8.68 5.29 7.35
CA ALA A 27 -8.34 6.70 7.19
C ALA A 27 -9.60 7.57 7.05
N ALA A 28 -10.60 7.13 6.29
CA ALA A 28 -11.87 7.85 6.14
C ALA A 28 -12.64 7.94 7.46
N VAL A 29 -12.73 6.84 8.20
CA VAL A 29 -13.39 6.81 9.52
C VAL A 29 -12.65 7.70 10.51
N SER A 30 -11.32 7.63 10.55
CA SER A 30 -10.49 8.51 11.40
C SER A 30 -10.67 9.99 11.04
N PHE A 31 -10.72 10.33 9.75
CA PHE A 31 -10.95 11.70 9.30
C PHE A 31 -12.36 12.23 9.67
N VAL A 32 -13.38 11.37 9.60
CA VAL A 32 -14.77 11.75 9.94
C VAL A 32 -14.98 11.86 11.45
N LEU A 33 -14.39 10.97 12.24
CA LEU A 33 -14.55 10.94 13.70
C LEU A 33 -13.63 11.94 14.42
N PHE A 34 -12.48 12.26 13.83
CA PHE A 34 -11.49 13.19 14.37
C PHE A 34 -11.10 14.22 13.30
N PRO A 35 -12.04 15.13 12.94
CA PRO A 35 -11.78 16.14 11.91
C PRO A 35 -10.78 17.20 12.35
N GLU A 36 -10.64 17.43 13.66
CA GLU A 36 -9.73 18.40 14.27
C GLU A 36 -8.60 17.67 15.02
N ASP A 37 -7.34 18.02 14.72
CA ASP A 37 -6.18 17.60 15.53
C ASP A 37 -6.11 18.44 16.82
N GLU A 38 -5.16 18.12 17.74
CA GLU A 38 -4.96 18.80 19.04
C GLU A 38 -4.86 20.34 18.98
N TYR A 39 -4.73 20.92 17.79
CA TYR A 39 -4.62 22.36 17.52
C TYR A 39 -5.84 23.00 16.82
N PHE A 40 -7.00 22.32 16.72
CA PHE A 40 -8.19 22.78 15.97
C PHE A 40 -7.94 23.02 14.46
N GLU A 41 -6.91 22.38 13.90
CA GLU A 41 -6.64 22.37 12.46
C GLU A 41 -7.24 21.12 11.81
N ILE A 42 -7.61 21.22 10.52
CA ILE A 42 -8.02 20.07 9.69
C ILE A 42 -6.96 18.98 9.90
N ASN A 43 -7.39 17.75 10.25
CA ASN A 43 -6.54 16.59 10.47
C ASN A 43 -5.73 16.25 9.21
N THR A 44 -4.63 16.97 9.03
CA THR A 44 -3.83 17.02 7.82
C THR A 44 -3.09 15.70 7.65
N PHE A 45 -2.75 15.06 8.77
CA PHE A 45 -2.16 13.73 8.79
C PHE A 45 -3.13 12.66 8.26
N SER A 46 -4.37 12.64 8.74
CA SER A 46 -5.40 11.70 8.27
C SER A 46 -5.78 11.96 6.80
N GLY A 47 -5.86 13.24 6.40
CA GLY A 47 -6.06 13.63 5.00
C GLY A 47 -4.93 13.15 4.08
N MET A 48 -3.67 13.27 4.51
CA MET A 48 -2.50 12.73 3.81
C MET A 48 -2.55 11.22 3.67
N ILE A 49 -2.90 10.49 4.73
CA ILE A 49 -3.01 9.03 4.70
C ILE A 49 -4.12 8.62 3.74
N LEU A 50 -5.28 9.28 3.79
CA LEU A 50 -6.39 9.03 2.89
C LEU A 50 -5.99 9.23 1.42
N ALA A 51 -5.38 10.37 1.10
CA ALA A 51 -4.90 10.67 -0.25
C ALA A 51 -3.85 9.65 -0.71
N SER A 52 -2.90 9.31 0.15
CA SER A 52 -1.86 8.30 -0.14
C SER A 52 -2.46 6.91 -0.37
N ALA A 53 -3.49 6.53 0.40
CA ALA A 53 -4.15 5.25 0.25
C ALA A 53 -4.91 5.15 -1.08
N VAL A 54 -5.55 6.23 -1.53
CA VAL A 54 -6.19 6.29 -2.86
C VAL A 54 -5.14 6.20 -3.98
N ILE A 55 -4.04 6.94 -3.86
CA ILE A 55 -2.93 6.94 -4.83
C ILE A 55 -2.18 5.59 -4.85
N SER A 56 -2.20 4.84 -3.77
CA SER A 56 -1.58 3.51 -3.69
C SER A 56 -2.22 2.48 -4.63
N LEU A 57 -3.50 2.65 -4.97
CA LEU A 57 -4.23 1.75 -5.88
C LEU A 57 -3.63 1.74 -7.30
N PRO A 58 -3.50 2.87 -8.01
CA PRO A 58 -2.86 2.90 -9.33
C PRO A 58 -1.36 2.59 -9.25
N ILE A 59 -0.66 3.05 -8.21
CA ILE A 59 0.76 2.78 -8.00
C ILE A 59 1.04 1.28 -7.81
N GLY A 60 0.08 0.53 -7.26
CA GLY A 60 0.14 -0.91 -7.07
C GLY A 60 -0.15 -1.76 -8.30
N ILE A 61 -0.67 -1.18 -9.39
CA ILE A 61 -1.00 -1.94 -10.61
C ILE A 61 0.19 -2.73 -11.16
N PRO A 62 1.41 -2.18 -11.27
CA PRO A 62 2.59 -2.94 -11.72
C PRO A 62 2.89 -4.17 -10.85
N LEU A 63 2.65 -4.09 -9.54
CA LEU A 63 2.90 -5.18 -8.58
C LEU A 63 1.92 -6.36 -8.74
N LEU A 64 0.76 -6.15 -9.39
CA LEU A 64 -0.19 -7.21 -9.75
C LEU A 64 0.36 -8.15 -10.83
N PHE A 65 1.22 -7.64 -11.72
CA PHE A 65 1.82 -8.43 -12.80
C PHE A 65 3.04 -9.23 -12.34
N ALA A 66 3.60 -8.90 -11.17
CA ALA A 66 4.75 -9.61 -10.62
C ALA A 66 4.34 -10.97 -10.03
N LYS A 67 5.21 -11.98 -10.26
CA LYS A 67 4.95 -13.37 -9.84
C LYS A 67 4.86 -13.48 -8.32
N VAL A 68 3.95 -14.33 -7.83
CA VAL A 68 3.63 -14.53 -6.40
C VAL A 68 4.84 -14.94 -5.53
N GLY A 69 5.90 -15.49 -6.13
CA GLY A 69 7.15 -15.86 -5.43
C GLY A 69 8.26 -14.81 -5.47
N PHE A 70 8.04 -13.64 -6.08
CA PHE A 70 9.09 -12.67 -6.35
C PHE A 70 8.91 -11.38 -5.54
N PHE A 71 9.21 -11.46 -4.24
CA PHE A 71 9.02 -10.39 -3.26
C PHE A 71 9.89 -9.14 -3.48
N TRP A 72 10.89 -9.20 -4.37
CA TRP A 72 11.82 -8.10 -4.62
C TRP A 72 11.12 -6.79 -5.03
N PHE A 73 10.08 -6.85 -5.87
CA PHE A 73 9.33 -5.65 -6.24
C PHE A 73 8.56 -5.05 -5.05
N ASP A 74 8.02 -5.89 -4.18
CA ASP A 74 7.28 -5.44 -3.00
C ASP A 74 8.23 -4.74 -2.01
N PHE A 75 9.40 -5.34 -1.77
CA PHE A 75 10.47 -4.74 -0.98
C PHE A 75 11.02 -3.44 -1.59
N ALA A 76 11.19 -3.40 -2.90
CA ALA A 76 11.66 -2.18 -3.58
C ALA A 76 10.67 -1.02 -3.39
N TYR A 77 9.37 -1.29 -3.44
CA TYR A 77 8.34 -0.28 -3.17
C TYR A 77 8.36 0.22 -1.73
N VAL A 78 8.49 -0.69 -0.75
CA VAL A 78 8.62 -0.30 0.66
C VAL A 78 9.90 0.51 0.89
N ALA A 79 11.03 0.04 0.35
CA ALA A 79 12.32 0.73 0.48
C ALA A 79 12.29 2.12 -0.16
N ALA A 80 11.72 2.24 -1.37
CA ALA A 80 11.55 3.53 -2.05
C ALA A 80 10.71 4.50 -1.22
N GLY A 81 9.62 4.02 -0.61
CA GLY A 81 8.78 4.86 0.25
C GLY A 81 9.48 5.30 1.55
N VAL A 82 10.23 4.40 2.19
CA VAL A 82 11.03 4.74 3.39
C VAL A 82 12.16 5.71 3.06
N LEU A 83 12.82 5.54 1.92
CA LEU A 83 13.86 6.46 1.45
C LEU A 83 13.28 7.84 1.10
N ALA A 84 12.09 7.90 0.49
CA ALA A 84 11.39 9.15 0.23
C ALA A 84 11.05 9.91 1.53
N TYR A 85 10.57 9.18 2.55
CA TYR A 85 10.30 9.76 3.88
C TYR A 85 11.58 10.28 4.54
N ARG A 86 12.66 9.48 4.52
CA ARG A 86 13.99 9.86 5.04
C ARG A 86 14.57 11.08 4.33
N TYR A 87 14.38 11.17 3.03
CA TYR A 87 14.84 12.31 2.22
C TYR A 87 14.15 13.59 2.66
N ILE A 88 12.84 13.57 2.86
CA ILE A 88 12.07 14.74 3.30
C ILE A 88 12.48 15.20 4.70
N LEU A 89 12.67 14.26 5.65
CA LEU A 89 13.15 14.61 6.99
C LEU A 89 14.56 15.23 7.01
N GLY A 90 15.34 15.03 5.94
CA GLY A 90 16.69 15.58 5.80
C GLY A 90 16.75 16.93 5.11
N LEU A 91 15.62 17.45 4.60
CA LEU A 91 15.57 18.75 3.95
C LEU A 91 15.48 19.88 4.99
N PRO A 92 16.15 21.02 4.74
CA PRO A 92 16.03 22.19 5.60
C PRO A 92 14.59 22.75 5.55
N ASP A 93 14.07 23.15 6.71
CA ASP A 93 12.67 23.60 6.87
C ASP A 93 12.23 24.59 5.78
N GLY A 94 11.26 24.19 4.97
CA GLY A 94 10.65 25.02 3.94
C GLY A 94 9.45 24.32 3.29
N ALA A 95 8.35 25.04 3.07
CA ALA A 95 7.14 24.47 2.45
C ALA A 95 7.32 24.33 0.93
N TYR A 96 7.98 23.27 0.48
CA TYR A 96 8.08 22.97 -0.95
C TYR A 96 6.93 22.06 -1.37
N ILE A 97 6.13 22.51 -2.35
CA ILE A 97 5.01 21.72 -2.93
C ILE A 97 5.48 20.32 -3.39
N GLY A 98 6.74 20.21 -3.83
CA GLY A 98 7.36 18.94 -4.21
C GLY A 98 7.55 17.95 -3.06
N GLU A 99 7.77 18.41 -1.83
CA GLU A 99 7.95 17.55 -0.65
C GLU A 99 6.65 16.83 -0.31
N GLY A 100 5.52 17.54 -0.32
CA GLY A 100 4.21 16.93 -0.09
C GLY A 100 3.89 15.82 -1.11
N LEU A 101 4.22 16.03 -2.39
CA LEU A 101 4.03 15.02 -3.43
C LEU A 101 4.95 13.80 -3.27
N ILE A 102 6.21 14.03 -2.91
CA ILE A 102 7.17 12.94 -2.66
C ILE A 102 6.75 12.14 -1.41
N LEU A 103 6.23 12.81 -0.38
CA LEU A 103 5.73 12.17 0.85
C LEU A 103 4.51 11.31 0.55
N LEU A 104 3.53 11.87 -0.18
CA LEU A 104 2.31 11.16 -0.59
C LEU A 104 2.65 9.94 -1.45
N GLY A 105 3.52 10.11 -2.44
CA GLY A 105 4.00 9.00 -3.28
C GLY A 105 4.77 7.95 -2.48
N GLY A 106 5.61 8.39 -1.53
CA GLY A 106 6.38 7.51 -0.66
C GLY A 106 5.48 6.66 0.24
N ILE A 107 4.52 7.26 0.92
CA ILE A 107 3.53 6.56 1.76
C ILE A 107 2.68 5.61 0.90
N ALA A 108 2.24 6.04 -0.29
CA ALA A 108 1.50 5.20 -1.22
C ALA A 108 2.31 3.95 -1.65
N CYS A 109 3.61 4.09 -1.89
CA CYS A 109 4.51 2.98 -2.20
C CYS A 109 4.66 2.01 -1.03
N VAL A 110 4.75 2.51 0.22
CA VAL A 110 4.79 1.65 1.42
C VAL A 110 3.49 0.86 1.56
N ILE A 111 2.33 1.53 1.45
CA ILE A 111 1.01 0.89 1.56
C ILE A 111 0.88 -0.22 0.50
N SER A 112 1.22 0.10 -0.74
CA SER A 112 1.14 -0.84 -1.86
C SER A 112 2.09 -2.03 -1.70
N GLY A 113 3.36 -1.78 -1.37
CA GLY A 113 4.36 -2.83 -1.15
C GLY A 113 3.99 -3.77 0.02
N CYS A 114 3.51 -3.22 1.13
CA CYS A 114 3.02 -4.00 2.27
C CYS A 114 1.78 -4.83 1.90
N SER A 115 0.81 -4.25 1.20
CA SER A 115 -0.38 -4.98 0.74
C SER A 115 -0.03 -6.15 -0.17
N HIS A 116 0.82 -5.93 -1.17
CA HIS A 116 1.25 -6.98 -2.09
C HIS A 116 2.07 -8.07 -1.41
N THR A 117 2.94 -7.70 -0.47
CA THR A 117 3.67 -8.67 0.37
C THR A 117 2.70 -9.55 1.16
N LEU A 118 1.71 -8.96 1.82
CA LEU A 118 0.71 -9.68 2.61
C LEU A 118 -0.10 -10.64 1.73
N ARG A 119 -0.56 -10.17 0.56
CA ARG A 119 -1.30 -10.98 -0.42
C ARG A 119 -0.49 -12.20 -0.88
N ARG A 120 0.81 -12.03 -1.14
CA ARG A 120 1.70 -13.12 -1.56
C ARG A 120 2.02 -14.10 -0.45
N ILE A 121 2.19 -13.62 0.78
CA ILE A 121 2.35 -14.49 1.96
C ILE A 121 1.09 -15.34 2.16
N LEU A 122 -0.10 -14.74 2.11
CA LEU A 122 -1.38 -15.44 2.22
C LEU A 122 -1.54 -16.49 1.10
N ALA A 123 -1.26 -16.11 -0.15
CA ALA A 123 -1.32 -17.01 -1.29
C ALA A 123 -0.36 -18.22 -1.13
N SER A 124 0.88 -17.96 -0.69
CA SER A 124 1.90 -19.00 -0.46
C SER A 124 1.50 -19.98 0.67
N ARG A 125 0.96 -19.47 1.78
CA ARG A 125 0.51 -20.29 2.91
C ARG A 125 -0.72 -21.14 2.56
N PHE A 126 -1.69 -20.59 1.83
CA PHE A 126 -2.87 -21.34 1.38
C PHE A 126 -2.49 -22.49 0.43
N ASP A 127 -1.52 -22.27 -0.46
CA ASP A 127 -1.07 -23.31 -1.39
C ASP A 127 -0.36 -24.46 -0.65
N LYS A 128 0.48 -24.15 0.35
CA LYS A 128 1.10 -25.16 1.22
C LYS A 128 0.06 -25.99 2.00
N ARG A 129 -0.95 -25.36 2.58
CA ARG A 129 -2.00 -26.05 3.35
C ARG A 129 -2.82 -27.04 2.51
N ARG A 130 -2.97 -26.76 1.20
CA ARG A 130 -3.75 -27.60 0.29
C ARG A 130 -2.98 -28.79 -0.30
N ARG A 131 -1.65 -28.73 -0.33
CA ARG A 131 -0.80 -29.88 -0.74
C ARG A 131 -0.54 -30.88 0.39
N SER A 132 -0.81 -30.48 1.63
CA SER A 132 -0.67 -31.32 2.83
C SER A 132 -1.96 -32.06 3.22
N LYS A 133 -3.06 -31.82 2.50
CA LYS A 133 -4.31 -32.57 2.57
C LYS A 133 -4.45 -33.37 1.28
#